data_AF-A0A3M1CKL0-F1
#
_entry.id   AF-A0A3M1CKL0-F1
#
_cell.length_a   1.000
_cell.length_b   1.000
_cell.length_c   1.000
_cell.angle_alpha   90.00
_cell.angle_beta   90.00
_cell.angle_gamma   90.00
#
_symmetry.space_group_name_H-M   'P 1'
#
loop_
_entity.id
_entity.type
_entity.pdbx_description
1 polymer ?
#
loop_
_entity_poly.entity_id
_entity_poly.type
_entity_poly.pdbx_seq_one_letter_code
_entity_poly.pdbx_strand_id
1 'polypeptide(L)'
;MTTRWPATALVALGCSSGPRLQVLELAARMLDAAPGVRVSAGSRVHRSAPMGSVARGVFYNAVLRVETTRSPRGLLSVCQDIERRLGRRRGPRWGDRRVDLDLLVHGDRVRRGRDLTLPHPGLATRDFVLVPAIEVAPDLVHPGLGLPLGALPPPSIRTGLTPVAASVFRGGLAAGSGLQYTAGPNRRRQATTMKIFLDTANLDEIRQARDWGIIDGVTTNPSLIAREGGDFVETIYQICEIVQGPVSAETVATDWQGMVNEGRLLARISEHVVVKIPLTMDGIRATGVLADEGIDVNVTLCFQASQALLAAKAGAAYISPFVGRLDDISTDGVALIESIVQMYANYPELGTEVLAASIRHPMHVVQVALAGADVATVPFKTLQAMIRHPLTDVGLERFLADWSTVPDTDIAGQVERWLQGRGAR
;
A
#
# COMPACT_ATOMS: atom_id res chain seq x y z
N MET A 1 -18.25 -33.10 -12.80
CA MET A 1 -18.23 -32.71 -14.23
C MET A 1 -17.23 -31.58 -14.38
N THR A 2 -16.14 -31.77 -15.12
CA THR A 2 -15.18 -30.69 -15.41
C THR A 2 -15.83 -29.68 -16.34
N THR A 3 -16.13 -28.49 -15.84
CA THR A 3 -16.67 -27.40 -16.65
C THR A 3 -15.62 -27.04 -17.72
N ARG A 4 -15.81 -27.50 -18.95
CA ARG A 4 -15.01 -27.03 -20.10
C ARG A 4 -15.44 -25.61 -20.40
N TRP A 5 -14.51 -24.67 -20.27
CA TRP A 5 -14.74 -23.28 -20.64
C TRP A 5 -14.59 -23.13 -22.17
N PRO A 6 -15.60 -22.59 -22.88
CA PRO A 6 -15.62 -22.63 -24.34
C PRO A 6 -14.77 -21.56 -25.02
N ALA A 7 -14.29 -20.53 -24.31
CA ALA A 7 -13.40 -19.52 -24.87
C ALA A 7 -12.44 -18.94 -23.83
N THR A 8 -11.22 -18.61 -24.26
CA THR A 8 -10.28 -17.74 -23.52
C THR A 8 -10.40 -16.32 -24.05
N ALA A 9 -10.44 -15.34 -23.14
CA ALA A 9 -10.48 -13.92 -23.44
C ALA A 9 -9.40 -13.18 -22.64
N LEU A 10 -9.02 -12.00 -23.12
CA LEU A 10 -8.17 -11.06 -22.39
C LEU A 10 -8.94 -9.77 -22.13
N VAL A 11 -8.92 -9.29 -20.89
CA VAL A 11 -9.58 -8.04 -20.48
C VAL A 11 -8.53 -7.11 -19.86
N ALA A 12 -8.34 -5.93 -20.43
CA ALA A 12 -7.51 -4.89 -19.83
C ALA A 12 -8.31 -4.12 -18.78
N LEU A 13 -7.63 -3.73 -17.70
CA LEU A 13 -8.13 -2.88 -16.64
C LEU A 13 -7.28 -1.60 -16.60
N GLY A 14 -7.91 -0.44 -16.44
CA GLY A 14 -7.24 0.85 -16.30
C GLY A 14 -7.89 1.73 -15.23
N CYS A 15 -7.10 2.43 -14.43
CA CYS A 15 -7.57 3.36 -13.40
C CYS A 15 -6.61 4.55 -13.25
N SER A 16 -7.12 5.79 -13.24
CA SER A 16 -6.29 6.99 -13.04
C SER A 16 -6.67 7.86 -11.83
N SER A 17 -7.79 7.58 -11.17
CA SER A 17 -8.28 8.36 -10.03
C SER A 17 -8.80 7.50 -8.88
N GLY A 18 -8.66 8.00 -7.65
CA GLY A 18 -9.02 7.28 -6.43
C GLY A 18 -8.00 6.20 -6.04
N PRO A 19 -8.39 5.24 -5.18
CA PRO A 19 -7.53 4.14 -4.71
C PRO A 19 -7.30 3.11 -5.83
N ARG A 20 -6.34 3.41 -6.72
CA ARG A 20 -6.19 2.77 -8.04
C ARG A 20 -6.05 1.25 -7.95
N LEU A 21 -5.16 0.75 -7.09
CA LEU A 21 -4.93 -0.69 -6.92
C LEU A 21 -6.19 -1.40 -6.45
N GLN A 22 -6.85 -0.86 -5.42
CA GLN A 22 -8.05 -1.43 -4.83
C GLN A 22 -9.19 -1.48 -5.85
N VAL A 23 -9.32 -0.47 -6.70
CA VAL A 23 -10.32 -0.44 -7.78
C VAL A 23 -10.04 -1.51 -8.84
N LEU A 24 -8.77 -1.70 -9.25
CA LEU A 24 -8.41 -2.75 -10.21
C LEU A 24 -8.65 -4.15 -9.63
N GLU A 25 -8.27 -4.39 -8.38
CA GLU A 25 -8.49 -5.66 -7.69
C GLU A 25 -9.97 -5.96 -7.49
N LEU A 26 -10.77 -4.94 -7.14
CA LEU A 26 -12.21 -5.10 -7.02
C LEU A 26 -12.86 -5.39 -8.37
N ALA A 27 -12.43 -4.72 -9.45
CA ALA A 27 -12.89 -5.02 -10.80
C ALA A 27 -12.57 -6.46 -11.20
N ALA A 28 -11.37 -6.96 -10.87
CA ALA A 28 -10.98 -8.35 -11.14
C ALA A 28 -11.86 -9.36 -10.37
N ARG A 29 -12.12 -9.12 -9.08
CA ARG A 29 -13.02 -9.96 -8.27
C ARG A 29 -14.46 -9.93 -8.78
N MET A 30 -14.96 -8.76 -9.18
CA MET A 30 -16.31 -8.64 -9.75
C MET A 30 -16.43 -9.35 -11.10
N LEU A 31 -15.36 -9.37 -11.90
CA LEU A 31 -15.32 -10.09 -13.16
C LEU A 31 -15.31 -11.61 -12.94
N ASP A 32 -14.53 -12.10 -11.97
CA ASP A 32 -14.49 -13.53 -11.61
C ASP A 32 -15.79 -14.02 -10.97
N ALA A 33 -16.46 -13.16 -10.21
CA ALA A 33 -17.77 -13.46 -9.62
C ALA A 33 -18.93 -13.39 -10.65
N ALA A 34 -18.70 -12.91 -11.87
CA ALA A 34 -19.75 -12.77 -12.86
C ALA A 34 -20.16 -14.15 -13.42
N PRO A 35 -21.47 -14.47 -13.50
CA PRO A 35 -21.91 -15.78 -13.99
C PRO A 35 -21.37 -16.08 -15.39
N GLY A 36 -20.74 -17.24 -15.58
CA GLY A 36 -20.17 -17.64 -16.88
C GLY A 36 -18.82 -16.99 -17.20
N VAL A 37 -18.13 -16.43 -16.21
CA VAL A 37 -16.79 -15.87 -16.31
C VAL A 37 -15.92 -16.49 -15.21
N ARG A 38 -14.67 -16.80 -15.52
CA ARG A 38 -13.64 -17.21 -14.58
C ARG A 38 -12.34 -16.54 -14.95
N VAL A 39 -11.75 -15.79 -14.04
CA VAL A 39 -10.42 -15.24 -14.24
C VAL A 39 -9.40 -16.35 -13.95
N SER A 40 -8.53 -16.66 -14.90
CA SER A 40 -7.54 -17.74 -14.78
C SER A 40 -6.13 -17.22 -14.50
N ALA A 41 -5.83 -15.95 -14.83
CA ALA A 41 -4.59 -15.28 -14.45
C ALA A 41 -4.76 -13.76 -14.47
N GLY A 42 -3.91 -13.04 -13.71
CA GLY A 42 -3.81 -11.58 -13.76
C GLY A 42 -2.36 -11.12 -13.83
N SER A 43 -2.08 -10.10 -14.64
CA SER A 43 -0.75 -9.51 -14.80
C SER A 43 -0.34 -8.72 -13.56
N ARG A 44 0.93 -8.33 -13.47
CA ARG A 44 1.36 -7.24 -12.58
C ARG A 44 0.60 -5.96 -12.90
N VAL A 45 0.45 -5.10 -11.90
CA VAL A 45 -0.06 -3.74 -12.12
C VAL A 45 1.09 -2.88 -12.61
N HIS A 46 0.86 -2.19 -13.72
CA HIS A 46 1.83 -1.28 -14.31
C HIS A 46 1.35 0.17 -14.23
N ARG A 47 2.23 1.04 -13.76
CA ARG A 47 2.09 2.48 -13.78
C ARG A 47 2.50 3.03 -15.15
N SER A 48 1.69 3.89 -15.75
CA SER A 48 2.03 4.63 -16.97
C SER A 48 1.67 6.12 -16.88
N ALA A 49 2.31 6.93 -17.73
CA ALA A 49 1.84 8.28 -18.02
C ALA A 49 0.45 8.24 -18.71
N PRO A 50 -0.35 9.31 -18.61
CA PRO A 50 -1.61 9.42 -19.34
C PRO A 50 -1.37 9.41 -20.85
N MET A 51 -2.30 8.79 -21.58
CA MET A 51 -2.35 8.92 -23.03
C MET A 51 -3.10 10.21 -23.39
N GLY A 52 -2.47 11.05 -24.22
CA GLY A 52 -3.02 12.34 -24.68
C GLY A 52 -2.87 13.49 -23.68
N SER A 53 -3.37 14.67 -24.04
CA SER A 53 -3.18 15.92 -23.28
C SER A 53 -4.28 16.23 -22.26
N VAL A 54 -5.31 15.38 -22.16
CA VAL A 54 -6.53 15.66 -21.37
C VAL A 54 -6.40 15.17 -19.94
N ALA A 55 -5.86 13.97 -19.71
CA ALA A 55 -5.62 13.46 -18.38
C ALA A 55 -4.27 13.97 -17.84
N ARG A 56 -4.26 14.39 -16.57
CA ARG A 56 -3.05 14.89 -15.89
C ARG A 56 -2.50 13.89 -14.85
N GLY A 57 -3.29 12.86 -14.52
CA GLY A 57 -2.94 11.85 -13.52
C GLY A 57 -2.18 10.64 -14.07
N VAL A 58 -1.54 9.91 -13.15
CA VAL A 58 -0.89 8.62 -13.42
C VAL A 58 -1.94 7.51 -13.58
N PHE A 59 -1.74 6.62 -14.55
CA PHE A 59 -2.59 5.47 -14.82
C PHE A 59 -2.00 4.18 -14.28
N TYR A 60 -2.85 3.33 -13.69
CA TYR A 60 -2.54 1.97 -13.28
C TYR A 60 -3.26 1.04 -14.24
N ASN A 61 -2.52 0.11 -14.86
CA ASN A 61 -3.00 -0.78 -15.90
C ASN A 61 -2.67 -2.24 -15.57
N ALA A 62 -3.57 -3.15 -15.88
CA ALA A 62 -3.37 -4.59 -15.74
C ALA A 62 -4.17 -5.34 -16.81
N VAL A 63 -3.84 -6.62 -17.05
CA VAL A 63 -4.60 -7.49 -17.95
C VAL A 63 -4.96 -8.78 -17.21
N LEU A 64 -6.22 -9.20 -17.39
CA LEU A 64 -6.75 -10.46 -16.90
C LEU A 64 -6.88 -11.45 -18.06
N ARG A 65 -6.41 -12.68 -17.84
CA ARG A 65 -6.78 -13.83 -18.66
C ARG A 65 -8.04 -14.45 -18.08
N VAL A 66 -9.02 -14.63 -18.94
CA VAL A 66 -10.38 -15.01 -18.57
C VAL A 66 -10.81 -16.22 -19.39
N GLU A 67 -11.48 -17.15 -18.74
CA GLU A 67 -12.20 -18.24 -19.36
C GLU A 67 -13.71 -17.97 -19.23
N THR A 68 -14.47 -18.10 -20.31
CA THR A 68 -15.86 -17.66 -20.30
C THR A 68 -16.77 -18.52 -21.17
N THR A 69 -18.01 -18.70 -20.73
CA THR A 69 -19.13 -19.23 -21.52
C THR A 69 -19.91 -18.13 -22.25
N ARG A 70 -19.60 -16.86 -21.98
CA ARG A 70 -20.31 -15.72 -22.57
C ARG A 70 -19.80 -15.45 -23.99
N SER A 71 -20.71 -14.94 -24.83
CA SER A 71 -20.36 -14.35 -26.12
C SER A 71 -19.51 -13.07 -25.94
N PRO A 72 -18.80 -12.60 -26.99
CA PRO A 72 -18.03 -11.35 -26.91
C PRO A 72 -18.84 -10.15 -26.41
N ARG A 73 -20.08 -9.99 -26.88
CA ARG A 73 -21.00 -8.94 -26.42
C ARG A 73 -21.46 -9.16 -24.98
N GLY A 74 -21.71 -10.42 -24.60
CA GLY A 74 -22.09 -10.77 -23.23
C GLY A 74 -20.99 -10.46 -22.22
N LEU A 75 -19.72 -10.70 -22.58
CA LEU A 75 -18.57 -10.35 -21.73
C LEU A 75 -18.31 -8.83 -21.71
N LEU A 76 -18.45 -8.15 -22.86
CA LEU A 76 -18.38 -6.68 -22.91
C LEU A 76 -19.44 -6.03 -22.01
N SER A 77 -20.67 -6.54 -22.01
CA SER A 77 -21.74 -6.04 -21.14
C SER A 77 -21.36 -6.19 -19.66
N VAL A 78 -20.75 -7.31 -19.26
CA VAL A 78 -20.26 -7.50 -17.88
C VAL A 78 -19.20 -6.45 -17.53
N CYS A 79 -18.24 -6.20 -18.43
CA CYS A 79 -17.22 -5.18 -18.23
C CYS A 79 -17.84 -3.79 -18.01
N GLN A 80 -18.79 -3.41 -18.87
CA GLN A 80 -19.51 -2.13 -18.78
C GLN A 80 -20.36 -2.02 -17.50
N ASP A 81 -20.92 -3.12 -17.01
CA ASP A 81 -21.70 -3.16 -15.77
C ASP A 81 -20.80 -2.96 -14.55
N ILE A 82 -19.64 -3.61 -14.53
CA ILE A 82 -18.61 -3.43 -13.50
C ILE A 82 -18.14 -1.98 -13.47
N GLU A 83 -17.83 -1.40 -14.63
CA GLU A 83 -17.47 0.01 -14.75
C GLU A 83 -18.51 0.95 -14.12
N ARG A 84 -19.80 0.75 -14.43
CA ARG A 84 -20.89 1.57 -13.87
C ARG A 84 -20.99 1.43 -12.36
N ARG A 85 -20.90 0.20 -11.83
CA ARG A 85 -20.94 -0.07 -10.39
C ARG A 85 -19.74 0.52 -9.64
N LEU A 86 -18.58 0.55 -10.28
CA LEU A 86 -17.36 1.17 -9.76
C LEU A 86 -17.30 2.69 -10.02
N GLY A 87 -18.41 3.30 -10.43
CA GLY A 87 -18.55 4.76 -10.46
C GLY A 87 -17.96 5.43 -11.70
N ARG A 88 -17.82 4.71 -12.83
CA ARG A 88 -17.48 5.33 -14.12
C ARG A 88 -18.59 6.32 -14.51
N ARG A 89 -18.23 7.61 -14.59
CA ARG A 89 -19.07 8.69 -15.13
C ARG A 89 -18.66 8.97 -16.58
N ARG A 90 -19.62 9.33 -17.45
CA ARG A 90 -19.29 9.77 -18.81
C ARG A 90 -18.47 11.06 -18.75
N GLY A 91 -17.35 11.09 -19.45
CA GLY A 91 -16.43 12.21 -19.48
C GLY A 91 -15.74 12.33 -20.86
N PRO A 92 -14.86 13.33 -21.03
CA PRO A 92 -14.14 13.54 -22.28
C PRO A 92 -13.30 12.31 -22.65
N ARG A 93 -13.18 12.05 -23.95
CA ARG A 93 -12.35 10.97 -24.50
C ARG A 93 -10.90 11.18 -24.02
N TRP A 94 -10.35 10.17 -23.33
CA TRP A 94 -9.00 10.16 -22.76
C TRP A 94 -8.83 11.00 -21.47
N GLY A 95 -9.94 11.38 -20.83
CA GLY A 95 -9.91 11.97 -19.49
C GLY A 95 -9.67 10.96 -18.36
N ASP A 96 -9.49 11.51 -17.16
CA ASP A 96 -9.34 10.73 -15.94
C ASP A 96 -10.58 9.89 -15.62
N ARG A 97 -10.36 8.64 -15.20
CA ARG A 97 -11.43 7.69 -14.96
C ARG A 97 -11.13 6.76 -13.80
N ARG A 98 -12.17 6.52 -12.99
CA ARG A 98 -12.11 5.65 -11.82
C ARG A 98 -11.85 4.20 -12.23
N VAL A 99 -12.45 3.71 -13.31
CA VAL A 99 -12.09 2.40 -13.89
C VAL A 99 -12.49 2.31 -15.38
N ASP A 100 -11.72 1.54 -16.15
CA ASP A 100 -11.90 1.23 -17.58
C ASP A 100 -11.61 -0.25 -17.81
N LEU A 101 -12.56 -0.98 -18.41
CA LEU A 101 -12.44 -2.40 -18.74
C LEU A 101 -12.60 -2.60 -20.25
N ASP A 102 -11.49 -2.90 -20.93
CA ASP A 102 -11.47 -3.13 -22.38
C ASP A 102 -11.34 -4.62 -22.70
N LEU A 103 -12.28 -5.16 -23.48
CA LEU A 103 -12.18 -6.52 -24.02
C LEU A 103 -11.17 -6.54 -25.18
N LEU A 104 -10.04 -7.22 -24.97
CA LEU A 104 -8.91 -7.24 -25.91
C LEU A 104 -9.05 -8.34 -26.96
N VAL A 105 -9.35 -9.56 -26.53
CA VAL A 105 -9.48 -10.77 -27.37
C VAL A 105 -10.59 -11.65 -26.80
N HIS A 106 -11.28 -12.41 -27.65
CA HIS A 106 -12.20 -13.48 -27.25
C HIS A 106 -12.06 -14.64 -28.24
N GLY A 107 -11.35 -15.69 -27.83
CA GLY A 107 -10.96 -16.80 -28.69
C GLY A 107 -10.18 -16.35 -29.93
N ASP A 108 -10.51 -16.94 -31.06
CA ASP A 108 -10.01 -16.63 -32.40
C ASP A 108 -10.86 -15.58 -33.14
N ARG A 109 -11.80 -14.91 -32.44
CA ARG A 109 -12.78 -14.04 -33.08
C ARG A 109 -12.13 -12.76 -33.61
N VAL A 110 -12.32 -12.52 -34.91
CA VAL A 110 -12.06 -11.24 -35.56
C VAL A 110 -13.40 -10.56 -35.86
N ARG A 111 -13.57 -9.34 -35.37
CA ARG A 111 -14.80 -8.56 -35.52
C ARG A 111 -14.45 -7.09 -35.70
N ARG A 112 -15.07 -6.44 -36.70
CA ARG A 112 -15.06 -4.99 -36.88
C ARG A 112 -16.48 -4.47 -36.71
N GLY A 113 -16.71 -3.68 -35.66
CA GLY A 113 -18.02 -3.15 -35.34
C GLY A 113 -17.91 -1.79 -34.65
N ARG A 114 -18.94 -0.96 -34.79
CA ARG A 114 -19.02 0.34 -34.08
C ARG A 114 -19.12 0.17 -32.56
N ASP A 115 -19.69 -0.95 -32.11
CA ASP A 115 -19.93 -1.31 -30.71
C ASP A 115 -18.77 -2.08 -30.08
N LEU A 116 -18.13 -2.96 -30.86
CA LEU A 116 -17.05 -3.84 -30.40
C LEU A 116 -16.15 -4.20 -31.58
N THR A 117 -14.85 -3.94 -31.42
CA THR A 117 -13.80 -4.38 -32.35
C THR A 117 -12.88 -5.37 -31.64
N LEU A 118 -12.69 -6.55 -32.22
CA LEU A 118 -11.81 -7.61 -31.73
C LEU A 118 -10.88 -8.12 -32.85
N PRO A 119 -9.60 -8.36 -32.58
CA PRO A 119 -8.87 -7.94 -31.37
C PRO A 119 -8.91 -6.42 -31.20
N HIS A 120 -8.79 -5.95 -29.96
CA HIS A 120 -8.80 -4.52 -29.67
C HIS A 120 -7.64 -3.83 -30.41
N PRO A 121 -7.88 -2.72 -31.14
CA PRO A 121 -6.84 -2.10 -31.99
C PRO A 121 -5.57 -1.69 -31.26
N GLY A 122 -5.68 -1.41 -29.95
CA GLY A 122 -4.56 -1.05 -29.09
C GLY A 122 -3.73 -2.23 -28.58
N LEU A 123 -4.13 -3.49 -28.80
CA LEU A 123 -3.47 -4.65 -28.20
C LEU A 123 -2.01 -4.79 -28.66
N ALA A 124 -1.73 -4.64 -29.95
CA ALA A 124 -0.38 -4.79 -30.50
C ALA A 124 0.45 -3.49 -30.48
N THR A 125 -0.15 -2.35 -30.09
CA THR A 125 0.44 -1.01 -30.29
C THR A 125 0.56 -0.19 -29.02
N ARG A 126 -0.06 -0.60 -27.90
CA ARG A 126 -0.02 0.12 -26.62
C ARG A 126 0.71 -0.68 -25.57
N ASP A 127 1.79 -0.13 -25.04
CA ASP A 127 2.71 -0.80 -24.14
C ASP A 127 2.03 -1.24 -22.83
N PHE A 128 1.24 -0.34 -22.26
CA PHE A 128 0.48 -0.57 -21.04
C PHE A 128 -0.65 -1.60 -21.20
N VAL A 129 -0.89 -2.08 -22.43
CA VAL A 129 -1.80 -3.20 -22.74
C VAL A 129 -0.99 -4.44 -23.11
N LEU A 130 -0.04 -4.31 -24.06
CA LEU A 130 0.72 -5.42 -24.61
C LEU A 130 1.62 -6.08 -23.57
N VAL A 131 2.37 -5.30 -22.77
CA VAL A 131 3.29 -5.83 -21.76
C VAL A 131 2.54 -6.67 -20.72
N PRO A 132 1.51 -6.17 -20.02
CA PRO A 132 0.73 -7.01 -19.11
C PRO A 132 -0.04 -8.14 -19.81
N ALA A 133 -0.42 -8.02 -21.09
CA ALA A 133 -1.02 -9.13 -21.83
C ALA A 133 -0.03 -10.28 -22.10
N ILE A 134 1.23 -9.96 -22.42
CA ILE A 134 2.31 -10.95 -22.58
C ILE A 134 2.55 -11.70 -21.26
N GLU A 135 2.46 -11.04 -20.10
CA GLU A 135 2.67 -11.69 -18.80
C GLU A 135 1.67 -12.82 -18.50
N VAL A 136 0.42 -12.69 -18.96
CA VAL A 136 -0.64 -13.67 -18.65
C VAL A 136 -0.93 -14.65 -19.78
N ALA A 137 -0.51 -14.32 -21.00
CA ALA A 137 -0.83 -15.10 -22.20
C ALA A 137 0.24 -14.91 -23.30
N PRO A 138 1.52 -15.24 -23.05
CA PRO A 138 2.58 -15.04 -24.04
C PRO A 138 2.36 -15.87 -25.31
N ASP A 139 1.75 -17.05 -25.17
CA ASP A 139 1.50 -18.00 -26.26
C ASP A 139 0.17 -17.74 -27.00
N LEU A 140 -0.64 -16.78 -26.55
CA LEU A 140 -1.90 -16.46 -27.22
C LEU A 140 -1.59 -15.86 -28.60
N VAL A 141 -2.10 -16.48 -29.66
CA VAL A 141 -1.95 -15.98 -31.02
C VAL A 141 -2.92 -14.83 -31.24
N HIS A 142 -2.41 -13.66 -31.61
CA HIS A 142 -3.22 -12.49 -31.91
C HIS A 142 -4.10 -12.76 -33.15
N PRO A 143 -5.45 -12.83 -33.04
CA PRO A 143 -6.32 -13.29 -34.13
C PRO A 143 -6.22 -12.49 -35.43
N GLY A 144 -5.81 -11.21 -35.36
CA GLY A 144 -5.63 -10.36 -36.53
C GLY A 144 -4.22 -10.35 -37.14
N LEU A 145 -3.21 -10.84 -36.42
CA LEU A 145 -1.79 -10.79 -36.84
C LEU A 145 -1.20 -12.18 -37.06
N GLY A 146 -1.80 -13.23 -36.50
CA GLY A 146 -1.29 -14.60 -36.61
C GLY A 146 0.00 -14.86 -35.82
N LEU A 147 0.42 -13.92 -34.97
CA LEU A 147 1.64 -14.02 -34.16
C LEU A 147 1.30 -14.22 -32.68
N PRO A 148 2.07 -15.05 -31.93
CA PRO A 148 2.00 -15.08 -30.46
C PRO A 148 2.26 -13.69 -29.87
N LEU A 149 1.57 -13.34 -28.79
CA LEU A 149 1.77 -12.04 -28.12
C LEU A 149 3.24 -11.84 -27.70
N GLY A 150 3.90 -12.88 -27.20
CA GLY A 150 5.32 -12.82 -26.81
C GLY A 150 6.30 -12.61 -27.98
N ALA A 151 5.85 -12.79 -29.23
CA ALA A 151 6.66 -12.55 -30.43
C ALA A 151 6.43 -11.15 -31.03
N LEU A 152 5.48 -10.38 -30.50
CA LEU A 152 5.30 -8.97 -30.89
C LEU A 152 6.46 -8.15 -30.32
N PRO A 153 7.01 -7.18 -31.08
CA PRO A 153 8.18 -6.43 -30.66
C PRO A 153 7.91 -5.76 -29.31
N PRO A 154 8.84 -5.88 -28.34
CA PRO A 154 8.69 -5.19 -27.07
C PRO A 154 8.56 -3.71 -27.38
N PRO A 155 7.60 -3.02 -26.77
CA PRO A 155 7.43 -1.62 -27.06
C PRO A 155 8.68 -0.82 -26.69
N SER A 156 8.97 0.22 -27.48
CA SER A 156 10.13 1.09 -27.26
C SER A 156 10.13 1.65 -25.83
N ILE A 157 11.32 1.68 -25.21
CA ILE A 157 11.68 2.13 -23.83
C ILE A 157 11.14 3.54 -23.43
N ARG A 158 10.38 4.22 -24.29
CA ARG A 158 9.90 5.60 -24.13
C ARG A 158 8.67 5.77 -23.23
N THR A 159 8.02 4.71 -22.72
CA THR A 159 6.68 4.85 -22.10
C THR A 159 6.62 4.98 -20.58
N GLY A 160 7.75 4.91 -19.86
CA GLY A 160 7.75 5.07 -18.41
C GLY A 160 6.88 4.03 -17.68
N LEU A 161 6.64 2.87 -18.31
CA LEU A 161 5.84 1.79 -17.76
C LEU A 161 6.60 1.09 -16.63
N THR A 162 6.09 1.14 -15.40
CA THR A 162 6.77 0.59 -14.21
C THR A 162 5.86 -0.37 -13.46
N PRO A 163 6.30 -1.59 -13.10
CA PRO A 163 5.50 -2.48 -12.27
C PRO A 163 5.38 -1.91 -10.85
N VAL A 164 4.15 -1.85 -10.31
CA VAL A 164 3.83 -1.28 -9.00
C VAL A 164 3.09 -2.26 -8.07
N ALA A 165 2.64 -3.42 -8.57
CA ALA A 165 2.10 -4.50 -7.74
C ALA A 165 2.21 -5.88 -8.44
N ALA A 166 2.26 -6.95 -7.66
CA ALA A 166 2.57 -8.31 -8.13
C ALA A 166 1.48 -8.96 -9.01
N SER A 167 0.19 -8.83 -8.67
CA SER A 167 -0.92 -9.23 -9.56
C SER A 167 -2.25 -8.69 -9.06
N VAL A 168 -3.13 -8.29 -9.97
CA VAL A 168 -4.53 -7.90 -9.66
C VAL A 168 -5.45 -9.08 -9.35
N PHE A 169 -5.02 -10.32 -9.62
CA PHE A 169 -5.84 -11.52 -9.43
C PHE A 169 -4.99 -12.74 -9.07
N ARG A 170 -5.30 -13.39 -7.94
CA ARG A 170 -4.68 -14.66 -7.50
C ARG A 170 -5.74 -15.75 -7.47
N GLY A 171 -5.65 -16.74 -8.36
CA GLY A 171 -6.68 -17.77 -8.50
C GLY A 171 -6.59 -18.91 -7.47
N GLY A 172 -7.74 -19.19 -6.81
CA GLY A 172 -8.35 -20.52 -6.60
C GLY A 172 -7.78 -21.50 -5.55
N LEU A 173 -8.53 -21.71 -4.44
CA LEU A 173 -8.66 -23.01 -3.75
C LEU A 173 -10.09 -23.53 -3.97
N ALA A 174 -10.19 -24.82 -4.28
CA ALA A 174 -11.42 -25.52 -4.64
C ALA A 174 -12.41 -25.69 -3.47
N ALA A 175 -13.69 -25.73 -3.81
CA ALA A 175 -14.82 -25.95 -2.90
C ALA A 175 -14.73 -27.29 -2.16
N GLY A 176 -14.85 -27.24 -0.83
CA GLY A 176 -15.01 -28.42 0.03
C GLY A 176 -15.10 -28.05 1.52
N SER A 177 -16.34 -28.02 2.03
CA SER A 177 -16.76 -28.20 3.44
C SER A 177 -16.03 -27.43 4.56
N GLY A 178 -16.78 -26.57 5.25
CA GLY A 178 -16.49 -26.13 6.61
C GLY A 178 -16.34 -24.62 6.72
N LEU A 179 -17.20 -23.99 7.52
CA LEU A 179 -17.14 -22.60 8.00
C LEU A 179 -15.75 -21.95 7.84
N GLN A 180 -15.63 -20.99 6.91
CA GLN A 180 -14.43 -20.16 6.80
C GLN A 180 -14.80 -18.68 6.80
N TYR A 181 -14.45 -18.09 7.94
CA TYR A 181 -14.33 -16.67 8.22
C TYR A 181 -13.64 -15.95 7.06
N THR A 182 -14.36 -15.04 6.39
CA THR A 182 -13.76 -14.13 5.41
C THR A 182 -13.01 -13.06 6.17
N ALA A 183 -11.70 -13.24 6.35
CA ALA A 183 -10.83 -12.15 6.77
C ALA A 183 -10.87 -11.03 5.72
N GLY A 184 -10.92 -9.78 6.18
CA GLY A 184 -10.89 -8.56 5.39
C GLY A 184 -9.67 -8.45 4.46
N PRO A 185 -9.53 -7.35 3.70
CA PRO A 185 -8.58 -7.25 2.60
C PRO A 185 -7.15 -7.51 3.06
N ASN A 186 -6.60 -8.68 2.71
CA ASN A 186 -5.20 -9.06 2.93
C ASN A 186 -4.26 -8.03 2.31
N ARG A 187 -3.78 -7.08 3.11
CA ARG A 187 -2.60 -6.27 2.80
C ARG A 187 -1.41 -7.24 2.79
N ARG A 188 -0.74 -7.50 1.68
CA ARG A 188 0.53 -8.24 1.80
C ARG A 188 1.54 -7.33 2.50
N ARG A 189 2.27 -7.83 3.51
CA ARG A 189 3.57 -7.26 3.93
C ARG A 189 4.46 -7.18 2.68
N GLN A 190 4.51 -6.01 2.05
CA GLN A 190 5.55 -5.73 1.05
C GLN A 190 6.85 -5.54 1.82
N ALA A 191 7.99 -5.94 1.25
CA ALA A 191 9.29 -5.61 1.82
C ALA A 191 9.47 -4.09 1.73
N THR A 192 9.03 -3.39 2.76
CA THR A 192 9.15 -1.95 2.95
C THR A 192 10.31 -1.69 3.88
N THR A 193 10.96 -0.54 3.70
CA THR A 193 11.87 0.02 4.69
C THR A 193 11.13 0.14 6.02
N MET A 194 11.79 -0.18 7.13
CA MET A 194 11.24 0.02 8.47
C MET A 194 10.82 1.49 8.62
N LYS A 195 9.60 1.71 9.10
CA LYS A 195 9.05 3.04 9.34
C LYS A 195 9.40 3.55 10.73
N ILE A 196 9.61 4.86 10.85
CA ILE A 196 9.80 5.52 12.14
C ILE A 196 8.60 6.42 12.42
N PHE A 197 7.85 6.08 13.45
CA PHE A 197 6.78 6.94 13.96
C PHE A 197 7.27 7.71 15.18
N LEU A 198 6.73 8.91 15.38
CA LEU A 198 6.99 9.69 16.58
C LEU A 198 5.90 9.42 17.64
N ASP A 199 6.29 9.12 18.88
CA ASP A 199 5.36 8.90 20.00
C ASP A 199 5.19 10.18 20.82
N THR A 200 4.36 11.09 20.33
CA THR A 200 4.11 12.40 20.96
C THR A 200 2.78 12.98 20.47
N ALA A 201 2.25 13.94 21.23
CA ALA A 201 1.18 14.84 20.78
C ALA A 201 1.66 16.30 20.64
N ASN A 202 2.95 16.56 20.91
CA ASN A 202 3.51 17.90 20.84
C ASN A 202 3.78 18.30 19.37
N LEU A 203 3.12 19.36 18.91
CA LEU A 203 3.18 19.79 17.52
C LEU A 203 4.56 20.33 17.11
N ASP A 204 5.33 20.90 18.03
CA ASP A 204 6.66 21.46 17.73
C ASP A 204 7.68 20.34 17.54
N GLU A 205 7.63 19.30 18.39
CA GLU A 205 8.42 18.07 18.21
C GLU A 205 8.11 17.42 16.86
N ILE A 206 6.83 17.35 16.48
CA ILE A 206 6.38 16.75 15.22
C ILE A 206 6.87 17.55 14.02
N ARG A 207 6.75 18.88 14.03
CA ARG A 207 7.28 19.75 12.96
C ARG A 207 8.78 19.59 12.81
N GLN A 208 9.51 19.62 13.93
CA GLN A 208 10.96 19.48 13.91
C GLN A 208 11.39 18.11 13.35
N ALA A 209 10.76 17.03 13.80
CA ALA A 209 11.04 15.68 13.30
C ALA A 209 10.64 15.52 11.81
N ARG A 210 9.58 16.20 11.38
CA ARG A 210 9.16 16.23 9.98
C ARG A 210 10.17 16.96 9.09
N ASP A 211 10.71 18.08 9.55
CA ASP A 211 11.72 18.87 8.85
C ASP A 211 13.04 18.08 8.66
N TRP A 212 13.35 17.16 9.57
CA TRP A 212 14.47 16.23 9.39
C TRP A 212 14.25 15.20 8.28
N GLY A 213 13.00 14.98 7.85
CA GLY A 213 12.66 14.07 6.75
C GLY A 213 12.75 12.58 7.10
N ILE A 214 12.71 12.22 8.39
CA ILE A 214 12.97 10.85 8.87
C ILE A 214 11.77 10.16 9.55
N ILE A 215 10.62 10.83 9.65
CA ILE A 215 9.41 10.24 10.24
C ILE A 215 8.35 9.95 9.18
N ASP A 216 7.64 8.84 9.37
CA ASP A 216 6.61 8.31 8.48
C ASP A 216 5.18 8.43 9.06
N GLY A 217 5.06 8.67 10.36
CA GLY A 217 3.79 8.66 11.08
C GLY A 217 3.93 9.12 12.53
N VAL A 218 2.81 9.14 13.25
CA VAL A 218 2.75 9.54 14.67
C VAL A 218 1.82 8.59 15.43
N THR A 219 2.21 8.23 16.65
CA THR A 219 1.28 7.60 17.60
C THR A 219 0.96 8.56 18.73
N THR A 220 -0.33 8.71 19.02
CA THR A 220 -0.79 9.40 20.21
C THR A 220 -1.40 8.41 21.20
N ASN A 221 -1.69 8.90 22.40
CA ASN A 221 -2.53 8.24 23.39
C ASN A 221 -3.19 9.33 24.26
N PRO A 222 -4.23 8.99 25.05
CA PRO A 222 -4.96 9.98 25.84
C PRO A 222 -4.05 10.78 26.80
N SER A 223 -3.04 10.14 27.40
CA SER A 223 -2.11 10.81 28.32
C SER A 223 -1.22 11.84 27.64
N LEU A 224 -0.74 11.55 26.42
CA LEU A 224 0.08 12.50 25.64
C LEU A 224 -0.75 13.73 25.26
N ILE A 225 -1.97 13.54 24.77
CA ILE A 225 -2.85 14.65 24.38
C ILE A 225 -3.25 15.48 25.59
N ALA A 226 -3.60 14.83 26.71
CA ALA A 226 -3.95 15.53 27.94
C ALA A 226 -2.80 16.40 28.48
N ARG A 227 -1.55 15.96 28.30
CA ARG A 227 -0.36 16.71 28.73
C ARG A 227 -0.18 18.02 27.96
N GLU A 228 -0.53 18.03 26.67
CA GLU A 228 -0.43 19.24 25.85
C GLU A 228 -1.61 20.20 26.08
N GLY A 229 -2.69 19.74 26.73
CA GLY A 229 -3.82 20.59 27.15
C GLY A 229 -4.70 21.12 26.01
N GLY A 230 -4.52 20.61 24.78
CA GLY A 230 -5.29 21.01 23.60
C GLY A 230 -6.61 20.27 23.41
N ASP A 231 -7.46 20.76 22.51
CA ASP A 231 -8.63 20.02 22.03
C ASP A 231 -8.17 18.77 21.28
N PHE A 232 -8.76 17.61 21.63
CA PHE A 232 -8.34 16.32 21.10
C PHE A 232 -8.49 16.24 19.57
N VAL A 233 -9.63 16.68 19.02
CA VAL A 233 -9.93 16.54 17.59
C VAL A 233 -9.05 17.48 16.78
N GLU A 234 -8.93 18.74 17.21
CA GLU A 234 -8.08 19.73 16.57
C GLU A 234 -6.61 19.29 16.58
N THR A 235 -6.12 18.76 17.71
CA THR A 235 -4.75 18.26 17.82
C THR A 235 -4.50 17.12 16.84
N ILE A 236 -5.39 16.11 16.78
CA ILE A 236 -5.25 15.01 15.81
C ILE A 236 -5.28 15.51 14.37
N TYR A 237 -6.18 16.44 14.04
CA TYR A 237 -6.26 17.04 12.71
C TYR A 237 -4.94 17.74 12.33
N GLN A 238 -4.41 18.58 13.22
CA GLN A 238 -3.15 19.29 12.99
C GLN A 238 -1.95 18.34 12.82
N ILE A 239 -1.89 17.26 13.59
CA ILE A 239 -0.85 16.23 13.43
C ILE A 239 -0.95 15.58 12.04
N CYS A 240 -2.17 15.21 11.60
CA CYS A 240 -2.40 14.66 10.27
C CYS A 240 -1.93 15.63 9.16
N GLU A 241 -2.24 16.92 9.30
CA GLU A 241 -1.84 17.93 8.31
C GLU A 241 -0.32 18.08 8.21
N ILE A 242 0.41 18.03 9.33
CA ILE A 242 1.87 18.16 9.34
C ILE A 242 2.56 16.91 8.77
N VAL A 243 2.10 15.72 9.18
CA VAL A 243 2.81 14.46 8.92
C VAL A 243 2.47 13.91 7.53
N GLN A 244 1.22 14.07 7.08
CA GLN A 244 0.71 13.50 5.80
C GLN A 244 0.98 11.97 5.70
N GLY A 245 0.86 11.28 6.84
CA GLY A 245 1.13 9.86 7.03
C GLY A 245 0.35 9.32 8.23
N PRO A 246 0.40 8.01 8.55
CA PRO A 246 -0.47 7.40 9.56
C PRO A 246 -0.38 8.07 10.94
N VAL A 247 -1.53 8.45 11.50
CA VAL A 247 -1.65 9.01 12.86
C VAL A 247 -2.57 8.14 13.70
N SER A 248 -2.01 7.45 14.69
CA SER A 248 -2.82 6.63 15.60
C SER A 248 -3.55 7.49 16.64
N ALA A 249 -4.88 7.41 16.67
CA ALA A 249 -5.77 8.11 17.62
C ALA A 249 -6.67 7.12 18.36
N GLU A 250 -6.69 7.19 19.69
CA GLU A 250 -7.24 6.12 20.55
C GLU A 250 -8.71 6.34 20.94
N THR A 251 -9.50 5.25 20.90
CA THR A 251 -10.84 5.20 21.47
C THR A 251 -10.79 5.10 22.99
N VAL A 252 -11.77 5.64 23.70
CA VAL A 252 -11.86 5.59 25.17
C VAL A 252 -13.00 4.73 25.68
N ALA A 253 -13.98 4.39 24.82
CA ALA A 253 -15.02 3.43 25.14
C ALA A 253 -14.45 2.07 25.54
N THR A 254 -15.16 1.37 26.42
CA THR A 254 -14.74 0.06 26.94
C THR A 254 -15.53 -1.12 26.37
N ASP A 255 -16.70 -0.87 25.76
CA ASP A 255 -17.50 -1.86 25.03
C ASP A 255 -17.30 -1.74 23.51
N TRP A 256 -17.54 -2.84 22.77
CA TRP A 256 -17.23 -2.89 21.34
C TRP A 256 -18.11 -1.95 20.50
N GLN A 257 -19.36 -1.70 20.89
CA GLN A 257 -20.24 -0.77 20.16
C GLN A 257 -19.76 0.66 20.29
N GLY A 258 -19.37 1.06 21.52
CA GLY A 258 -18.77 2.35 21.80
C GLY A 258 -17.48 2.54 21.00
N MET A 259 -16.56 1.57 21.02
CA MET A 259 -15.31 1.63 20.26
C MET A 259 -15.54 1.76 18.75
N VAL A 260 -16.51 1.03 18.19
CA VAL A 260 -16.86 1.14 16.76
C VAL A 260 -17.43 2.54 16.44
N ASN A 261 -18.30 3.06 17.29
CA ASN A 261 -18.89 4.39 17.10
C ASN A 261 -17.82 5.49 17.15
N GLU A 262 -16.96 5.47 18.17
CA GLU A 262 -15.84 6.39 18.30
C GLU A 262 -14.87 6.24 17.12
N GLY A 263 -14.49 5.02 16.77
CA GLY A 263 -13.59 4.73 15.65
C GLY A 263 -14.06 5.29 14.31
N ARG A 264 -15.36 5.16 14.00
CA ARG A 264 -15.96 5.77 12.80
C ARG A 264 -15.91 7.29 12.81
N LEU A 265 -16.06 7.92 13.97
CA LEU A 265 -15.97 9.37 14.10
C LEU A 265 -14.51 9.85 13.95
N LEU A 266 -13.56 9.16 14.58
CA LEU A 266 -12.13 9.45 14.47
C LEU A 266 -11.65 9.35 13.02
N ALA A 267 -12.02 8.29 12.31
CA ALA A 267 -11.65 8.08 10.91
C ALA A 267 -12.17 9.16 9.95
N ARG A 268 -13.15 9.99 10.36
CA ARG A 268 -13.66 11.12 9.56
C ARG A 268 -12.84 12.40 9.71
N ILE A 269 -11.93 12.46 10.68
CA ILE A 269 -11.09 13.65 10.91
C ILE A 269 -10.11 13.84 9.75
N SER A 270 -9.49 12.76 9.30
CA SER A 270 -8.57 12.74 8.16
C SER A 270 -8.39 11.33 7.62
N GLU A 271 -8.06 11.18 6.33
CA GLU A 271 -7.71 9.89 5.73
C GLU A 271 -6.44 9.25 6.33
N HIS A 272 -5.65 10.03 7.04
CA HIS A 272 -4.43 9.59 7.72
C HIS A 272 -4.67 8.98 9.10
N VAL A 273 -5.89 9.09 9.65
CA VAL A 273 -6.19 8.55 10.97
C VAL A 273 -6.19 7.01 10.94
N VAL A 274 -5.48 6.43 11.89
CA VAL A 274 -5.54 5.01 12.25
C VAL A 274 -6.20 4.91 13.62
N VAL A 275 -7.32 4.20 13.72
CA VAL A 275 -8.07 4.06 14.97
C VAL A 275 -7.31 3.13 15.89
N LYS A 276 -6.93 3.61 17.08
CA LYS A 276 -6.19 2.83 18.05
C LYS A 276 -7.14 2.22 19.09
N ILE A 277 -7.09 0.90 19.22
CA ILE A 277 -8.02 0.12 20.06
C ILE A 277 -7.24 -0.78 21.01
N PRO A 278 -7.57 -0.82 22.31
CA PRO A 278 -6.88 -1.70 23.26
C PRO A 278 -7.18 -3.18 22.98
N LEU A 279 -6.19 -4.05 23.24
CA LEU A 279 -6.32 -5.48 23.05
C LEU A 279 -7.16 -6.13 24.16
N THR A 280 -8.48 -6.08 23.97
CA THR A 280 -9.49 -6.76 24.79
C THR A 280 -10.41 -7.59 23.88
N MET A 281 -11.29 -8.41 24.46
CA MET A 281 -12.26 -9.16 23.65
C MET A 281 -13.17 -8.22 22.84
N ASP A 282 -13.65 -7.14 23.47
CA ASP A 282 -14.44 -6.11 22.80
C ASP A 282 -13.62 -5.33 21.77
N GLY A 283 -12.35 -5.05 22.06
CA GLY A 283 -11.44 -4.41 21.13
C GLY A 283 -11.18 -5.24 19.87
N ILE A 284 -10.99 -6.56 20.01
CA ILE A 284 -10.85 -7.48 18.87
C ILE A 284 -12.13 -7.51 18.02
N ARG A 285 -13.31 -7.53 18.66
CA ARG A 285 -14.59 -7.47 17.94
C ARG A 285 -14.77 -6.14 17.21
N ALA A 286 -14.47 -5.02 17.86
CA ALA A 286 -14.53 -3.69 17.25
C ALA A 286 -13.55 -3.57 16.07
N THR A 287 -12.34 -4.12 16.22
CA THR A 287 -11.33 -4.20 15.16
C THR A 287 -11.88 -4.89 13.91
N GLY A 288 -12.52 -6.06 14.08
CA GLY A 288 -13.13 -6.78 12.95
C GLY A 288 -14.17 -5.95 12.20
N VAL A 289 -15.05 -5.27 12.92
CA VAL A 289 -16.09 -4.42 12.31
C VAL A 289 -15.48 -3.24 11.55
N LEU A 290 -14.53 -2.53 12.14
CA LEU A 290 -13.89 -1.37 11.52
C LEU A 290 -13.01 -1.78 10.32
N ALA A 291 -12.30 -2.89 10.41
CA ALA A 291 -11.48 -3.42 9.33
C ALA A 291 -12.33 -3.85 8.13
N ASP A 292 -13.49 -4.49 8.36
CA ASP A 292 -14.45 -4.84 7.29
C ASP A 292 -15.03 -3.59 6.60
N GLU A 293 -15.10 -2.46 7.32
CA GLU A 293 -15.48 -1.16 6.78
C GLU A 293 -14.33 -0.43 6.05
N GLY A 294 -13.12 -1.01 6.06
CA GLY A 294 -11.93 -0.44 5.44
C GLY A 294 -11.27 0.67 6.25
N ILE A 295 -11.56 0.75 7.55
CA ILE A 295 -10.93 1.68 8.50
C ILE A 295 -9.70 1.02 9.09
N ASP A 296 -8.55 1.71 9.04
CA ASP A 296 -7.31 1.18 9.59
C ASP A 296 -7.33 1.19 11.11
N VAL A 297 -7.01 0.04 11.70
CA VAL A 297 -6.96 -0.15 13.16
C VAL A 297 -5.55 -0.50 13.61
N ASN A 298 -5.06 0.21 14.63
CA ASN A 298 -3.87 -0.13 15.39
C ASN A 298 -4.29 -0.75 16.73
N VAL A 299 -4.16 -2.07 16.85
CA VAL A 299 -4.45 -2.73 18.12
C VAL A 299 -3.27 -2.53 19.08
N THR A 300 -3.52 -1.95 20.25
CA THR A 300 -2.49 -1.56 21.24
C THR A 300 -2.56 -2.40 22.52
N LEU A 301 -1.60 -2.22 23.44
CA LEU A 301 -1.50 -2.99 24.70
C LEU A 301 -1.29 -4.50 24.45
N CYS A 302 -0.45 -4.84 23.48
CA CYS A 302 -0.05 -6.23 23.21
C CYS A 302 1.20 -6.60 24.04
N PHE A 303 1.16 -7.75 24.71
CA PHE A 303 2.22 -8.25 25.58
C PHE A 303 2.57 -9.72 25.31
N GLN A 304 1.89 -10.38 24.36
CA GLN A 304 2.09 -11.80 24.01
C GLN A 304 1.87 -12.05 22.52
N ALA A 305 2.56 -13.02 21.94
CA ALA A 305 2.44 -13.35 20.51
C ALA A 305 1.05 -13.88 20.12
N SER A 306 0.40 -14.63 21.03
CA SER A 306 -0.98 -15.11 20.84
C SER A 306 -1.98 -13.96 20.67
N GLN A 307 -1.79 -12.87 21.43
CA GLN A 307 -2.60 -11.66 21.33
C GLN A 307 -2.42 -10.98 19.97
N ALA A 308 -1.18 -10.88 19.48
CA ALA A 308 -0.89 -10.34 18.16
C ALA A 308 -1.59 -11.15 17.05
N LEU A 309 -1.53 -12.48 17.13
CA LEU A 309 -2.22 -13.35 16.16
C LEU A 309 -3.73 -13.07 16.11
N LEU A 310 -4.38 -12.88 17.26
CA LEU A 310 -5.82 -12.55 17.31
C LEU A 310 -6.11 -11.20 16.66
N ALA A 311 -5.29 -10.19 16.92
CA ALA A 311 -5.43 -8.87 16.29
C ALA A 311 -5.27 -8.95 14.76
N ALA A 312 -4.29 -9.70 14.27
CA ALA A 312 -4.11 -9.88 12.83
C ALA A 312 -5.27 -10.63 12.17
N LYS A 313 -5.80 -11.67 12.83
CA LYS A 313 -6.98 -12.39 12.33
C LYS A 313 -8.22 -11.52 12.30
N ALA A 314 -8.34 -10.54 13.19
CA ALA A 314 -9.42 -9.56 13.19
C ALA A 314 -9.23 -8.46 12.12
N GLY A 315 -8.14 -8.48 11.35
CA GLY A 315 -7.91 -7.52 10.26
C GLY A 315 -7.24 -6.21 10.69
N ALA A 316 -6.56 -6.20 11.84
CA ALA A 316 -5.79 -5.03 12.27
C ALA A 316 -4.77 -4.60 11.20
N ALA A 317 -4.66 -3.29 10.95
CA ALA A 317 -3.61 -2.73 10.10
C ALA A 317 -2.25 -2.77 10.83
N TYR A 318 -2.26 -2.47 12.13
CA TYR A 318 -1.08 -2.52 12.99
C TYR A 318 -1.38 -3.29 14.28
N ILE A 319 -0.35 -3.94 14.82
CA ILE A 319 -0.30 -4.42 16.20
C ILE A 319 0.82 -3.66 16.93
N SER A 320 0.56 -3.16 18.13
CA SER A 320 1.55 -2.45 18.95
C SER A 320 1.95 -3.24 20.21
N PRO A 321 3.00 -4.08 20.15
CA PRO A 321 3.61 -4.70 21.32
C PRO A 321 4.43 -3.70 22.13
N PHE A 322 4.31 -3.74 23.46
CA PHE A 322 4.94 -2.75 24.35
C PHE A 322 6.25 -3.29 24.93
N VAL A 323 7.34 -3.07 24.18
CA VAL A 323 8.69 -3.57 24.49
C VAL A 323 9.14 -3.11 25.88
N GLY A 324 9.24 -1.79 26.09
CA GLY A 324 9.78 -1.25 27.34
C GLY A 324 8.97 -1.59 28.58
N ARG A 325 7.64 -1.80 28.46
CA ARG A 325 6.83 -2.21 29.62
C ARG A 325 7.09 -3.66 30.04
N LEU A 326 7.51 -4.52 29.11
CA LEU A 326 7.95 -5.87 29.44
C LEU A 326 9.32 -5.82 30.12
N ASP A 327 10.23 -5.00 29.61
CA ASP A 327 11.57 -4.85 30.21
C ASP A 327 11.47 -4.30 31.64
N ASP A 328 10.55 -3.37 31.90
CA ASP A 328 10.27 -2.82 33.24
C ASP A 328 9.90 -3.92 34.27
N ILE A 329 9.38 -5.07 33.81
CA ILE A 329 9.06 -6.23 34.64
C ILE A 329 10.01 -7.41 34.40
N SER A 330 11.23 -7.13 33.91
CA SER A 330 12.31 -8.11 33.68
C SER A 330 11.95 -9.22 32.68
N THR A 331 11.10 -8.90 31.71
CA THR A 331 10.79 -9.78 30.58
C THR A 331 11.33 -9.16 29.30
N ASP A 332 12.07 -9.92 28.49
CA ASP A 332 12.64 -9.42 27.24
C ASP A 332 11.53 -9.01 26.25
N GLY A 333 11.35 -7.69 26.09
CA GLY A 333 10.38 -7.14 25.16
C GLY A 333 10.74 -7.30 23.69
N VAL A 334 12.03 -7.42 23.35
CA VAL A 334 12.51 -7.60 21.98
C VAL A 334 12.22 -9.03 21.51
N ALA A 335 12.39 -10.02 22.39
CA ALA A 335 12.04 -11.41 22.10
C ALA A 335 10.56 -11.59 21.69
N LEU A 336 9.65 -10.74 22.23
CA LEU A 336 8.26 -10.70 21.79
C LEU A 336 8.13 -10.22 20.34
N ILE A 337 8.87 -9.18 19.95
CA ILE A 337 8.87 -8.67 18.58
C ILE A 337 9.36 -9.76 17.61
N GLU A 338 10.49 -10.41 17.91
CA GLU A 338 11.03 -11.52 17.11
C GLU A 338 10.00 -12.64 16.94
N SER A 339 9.34 -13.03 18.03
CA SER A 339 8.30 -14.06 18.02
C SER A 339 7.12 -13.70 17.12
N ILE A 340 6.64 -12.46 17.18
CA ILE A 340 5.52 -12.00 16.35
C ILE A 340 5.93 -11.92 14.88
N VAL A 341 7.11 -11.37 14.58
CA VAL A 341 7.63 -11.26 13.21
C VAL A 341 7.80 -12.64 12.59
N GLN A 342 8.44 -13.57 13.29
CA GLN A 342 8.61 -14.96 12.84
C GLN A 342 7.25 -15.65 12.65
N MET A 343 6.31 -15.44 13.57
CA MET A 343 4.96 -15.99 13.48
C MET A 343 4.23 -15.46 12.24
N TYR A 344 4.27 -14.15 11.96
CA TYR A 344 3.62 -13.56 10.77
C TYR A 344 4.30 -13.98 9.47
N ALA A 345 5.63 -14.18 9.45
CA ALA A 345 6.34 -14.67 8.28
C ALA A 345 5.84 -16.05 7.80
N ASN A 346 5.32 -16.88 8.71
CA ASN A 346 4.72 -18.18 8.37
C ASN A 346 3.37 -18.06 7.64
N TYR A 347 2.70 -16.91 7.74
CA TYR A 347 1.36 -16.67 7.18
C TYR A 347 1.35 -15.37 6.36
N PRO A 348 1.91 -15.35 5.13
CA PRO A 348 2.07 -14.15 4.31
C PRO A 348 0.75 -13.45 3.91
N GLU A 349 -0.39 -14.09 4.16
CA GLU A 349 -1.72 -13.51 4.06
C GLU A 349 -2.02 -12.50 5.18
N LEU A 350 -1.40 -12.65 6.35
CA LEU A 350 -1.54 -11.70 7.45
C LEU A 350 -0.88 -10.39 7.06
N GLY A 351 -1.72 -9.35 6.95
CA GLY A 351 -1.30 -8.02 6.51
C GLY A 351 -0.96 -7.03 7.60
N THR A 352 -1.05 -7.47 8.85
CA THR A 352 -0.80 -6.63 10.01
C THR A 352 0.68 -6.33 10.14
N GLU A 353 0.98 -5.06 10.28
CA GLU A 353 2.33 -4.59 10.54
C GLU A 353 2.62 -4.57 12.05
N VAL A 354 3.83 -4.97 12.41
CA VAL A 354 4.34 -4.97 13.79
C VAL A 354 4.93 -3.61 14.06
N LEU A 355 4.23 -2.83 14.89
CA LEU A 355 4.63 -1.52 15.36
C LEU A 355 5.21 -1.66 16.76
N ALA A 356 6.54 -1.77 16.86
CA ALA A 356 7.21 -1.82 18.15
C ALA A 356 6.97 -0.51 18.93
N ALA A 357 6.27 -0.62 20.05
CA ALA A 357 5.86 0.51 20.89
C ALA A 357 6.50 0.43 22.27
N SER A 358 6.30 1.49 23.06
CA SER A 358 6.96 1.64 24.37
C SER A 358 8.49 1.59 24.27
N ILE A 359 9.07 2.17 23.21
CA ILE A 359 10.51 2.30 23.02
C ILE A 359 11.09 3.25 24.09
N ARG A 360 12.14 2.82 24.80
CA ARG A 360 12.74 3.57 25.91
C ARG A 360 14.03 4.28 25.54
N HIS A 361 14.84 3.69 24.66
CA HIS A 361 16.19 4.16 24.34
C HIS A 361 16.62 3.71 22.92
N PRO A 362 17.69 4.30 22.35
CA PRO A 362 18.13 4.00 20.98
C PRO A 362 18.37 2.52 20.70
N MET A 363 18.87 1.76 21.69
CA MET A 363 19.11 0.33 21.50
C MET A 363 17.84 -0.49 21.23
N HIS A 364 16.67 -0.11 21.77
CA HIS A 364 15.43 -0.80 21.41
C HIS A 364 15.14 -0.63 19.92
N VAL A 365 15.37 0.57 19.36
CA VAL A 365 15.14 0.82 17.94
C VAL A 365 16.03 -0.07 17.08
N VAL A 366 17.31 -0.19 17.41
CA VAL A 366 18.25 -1.09 16.72
C VAL A 366 17.79 -2.55 16.84
N GLN A 367 17.45 -2.99 18.05
CA GLN A 367 17.06 -4.37 18.33
C GLN A 367 15.77 -4.77 17.62
N VAL A 368 14.74 -3.92 17.64
CA VAL A 368 13.47 -4.23 16.95
C VAL A 368 13.61 -4.13 15.43
N ALA A 369 14.51 -3.28 14.92
CA ALA A 369 14.88 -3.25 13.51
C ALA A 369 15.53 -4.57 13.08
N LEU A 370 16.49 -5.08 13.86
CA LEU A 370 17.12 -6.38 13.64
C LEU A 370 16.13 -7.54 13.74
N ALA A 371 15.16 -7.44 14.64
CA ALA A 371 14.06 -8.40 14.79
C ALA A 371 13.05 -8.38 13.62
N GLY A 372 13.12 -7.38 12.73
CA GLY A 372 12.24 -7.26 11.57
C GLY A 372 10.87 -6.64 11.85
N ALA A 373 10.76 -5.77 12.86
CA ALA A 373 9.57 -4.93 13.04
C ALA A 373 9.36 -4.03 11.81
N ASP A 374 8.10 -3.82 11.42
CA ASP A 374 7.79 -2.97 10.26
C ASP A 374 7.82 -1.48 10.64
N VAL A 375 7.53 -1.17 11.91
CA VAL A 375 7.50 0.20 12.45
C VAL A 375 8.11 0.21 13.85
N ALA A 376 8.86 1.24 14.21
CA ALA A 376 9.07 1.61 15.61
C ALA A 376 8.44 2.98 15.87
N THR A 377 7.63 3.08 16.93
CA THR A 377 7.19 4.38 17.43
C THR A 377 8.08 4.83 18.59
N VAL A 378 8.69 5.99 18.44
CA VAL A 378 9.85 6.41 19.22
C VAL A 378 9.56 7.76 19.87
N PRO A 379 9.79 7.94 21.18
CA PRO A 379 9.71 9.26 21.80
C PRO A 379 10.73 10.24 21.20
N PHE A 380 10.38 11.52 21.11
CA PHE A 380 11.23 12.54 20.46
C PHE A 380 12.65 12.61 21.02
N LYS A 381 12.80 12.57 22.35
CA LYS A 381 14.12 12.53 23.01
C LYS A 381 14.96 11.32 22.59
N THR A 382 14.34 10.16 22.42
CA THR A 382 15.03 8.94 21.98
C THR A 382 15.46 9.07 20.52
N LEU A 383 14.59 9.63 19.67
CA LEU A 383 14.91 9.91 18.26
C LEU A 383 16.12 10.86 18.14
N GLN A 384 16.15 11.93 18.93
CA GLN A 384 17.32 12.84 19.00
C GLN A 384 18.60 12.13 19.44
N ALA A 385 18.49 11.23 20.43
CA ALA A 385 19.63 10.49 20.94
C ALA A 385 20.22 9.51 19.93
N MET A 386 19.43 8.98 18.99
CA MET A 386 19.92 8.06 17.95
C MET A 386 20.94 8.70 16.99
N ILE A 387 20.89 10.02 16.79
CA ILE A 387 21.79 10.73 15.87
C ILE A 387 23.13 11.05 16.55
N ARG A 388 23.15 11.20 17.87
CA ARG A 388 24.32 11.69 18.62
C ARG A 388 25.32 10.57 18.86
N HIS A 389 26.57 10.81 18.51
CA HIS A 389 27.68 9.93 18.84
C HIS A 389 28.98 10.72 19.06
N PRO A 390 29.70 10.54 20.19
CA PRO A 390 30.88 11.36 20.49
C PRO A 390 31.99 11.30 19.43
N LEU A 391 32.15 10.15 18.77
CA LEU A 391 33.14 10.03 17.68
C LEU A 391 32.72 10.75 16.40
N THR A 392 31.42 10.99 16.19
CA THR A 392 30.94 11.82 15.08
C THR A 392 31.35 13.28 15.30
N ASP A 393 31.17 13.77 16.52
CA ASP A 393 31.53 15.14 16.90
C ASP A 393 33.05 15.35 16.75
N VAL A 394 33.85 14.46 17.35
CA VAL A 394 35.33 14.48 17.22
C VAL A 394 35.77 14.36 15.76
N GLY A 395 35.09 13.53 14.97
CA GLY A 395 35.38 13.37 13.55
C GLY A 395 35.13 14.65 12.76
N LEU A 396 33.99 15.32 13.01
CA LEU A 396 33.63 16.58 12.36
C LEU A 396 34.59 17.71 12.76
N GLU A 397 34.94 17.82 14.04
CA GLU A 397 35.91 18.81 14.52
C GLU A 397 37.26 18.67 13.82
N ARG A 398 37.78 17.44 13.72
CA ARG A 398 39.04 17.15 13.00
C ARG A 398 38.94 17.47 11.52
N PHE A 399 37.84 17.07 10.88
CA PHE A 399 37.60 17.35 9.45
C PHE A 399 37.59 18.85 9.16
N LEU A 400 36.92 19.64 10.01
CA LEU A 400 36.87 21.10 9.86
C LEU A 400 38.24 21.75 10.13
N ALA A 401 39.01 21.23 11.09
CA ALA A 401 40.38 21.67 11.34
C ALA A 401 41.28 21.42 10.11
N ASP A 402 41.23 20.23 9.53
CA ASP A 402 41.99 19.89 8.32
C ASP A 402 41.54 20.75 7.13
N TRP A 403 40.22 20.93 6.93
CA TRP A 403 39.67 21.77 5.86
C TRP A 403 40.13 23.23 5.97
N SER A 404 40.29 23.76 7.18
CA SER A 404 40.78 25.13 7.39
C SER A 404 42.21 25.37 6.87
N THR A 405 42.98 24.31 6.62
CA THR A 405 44.32 24.39 6.05
C THR A 405 44.33 24.40 4.51
N VAL A 406 43.18 24.16 3.87
CA VAL A 406 43.04 24.19 2.41
C VAL A 406 43.07 25.65 1.93
N PRO A 407 43.85 26.01 0.89
CA PRO A 407 44.05 27.41 0.46
C PRO A 407 42.77 28.15 0.04
N ASP A 408 41.78 27.45 -0.49
CA ASP A 408 40.47 27.97 -0.86
C ASP A 408 39.43 27.08 -0.19
N THR A 409 38.66 27.63 0.75
CA THR A 409 37.65 26.90 1.53
C THR A 409 36.23 27.10 1.01
N ASP A 410 36.05 27.97 0.01
CA ASP A 410 34.75 28.25 -0.62
C ASP A 410 34.45 27.18 -1.69
N ILE A 411 33.92 26.05 -1.23
CA ILE A 411 33.56 24.91 -2.10
C ILE A 411 32.58 25.35 -3.20
N ALA A 412 31.58 26.16 -2.85
CA ALA A 412 30.55 26.57 -3.81
C ALA A 412 31.17 27.40 -4.94
N GLY A 413 31.94 28.44 -4.61
CA GLY A 413 32.62 29.26 -5.60
C GLY A 413 33.66 28.49 -6.42
N GLN A 414 34.39 27.55 -5.81
CA GLN A 414 35.31 26.68 -6.53
C GLN A 414 34.60 25.83 -7.59
N VAL A 415 33.48 25.21 -7.20
CA VAL A 415 32.66 24.40 -8.11
C VAL A 415 32.07 25.26 -9.22
N GLU A 416 31.54 26.45 -8.91
CA GLU A 416 31.00 27.37 -9.92
C GLU A 416 32.07 27.81 -10.93
N ARG A 417 33.25 28.24 -10.45
CA ARG A 417 34.39 28.61 -11.32
C ARG A 417 34.80 27.44 -12.20
N TRP A 418 34.86 26.23 -11.65
CA TRP A 418 35.24 25.02 -12.38
C TRP A 418 34.20 24.64 -13.45
N LEU A 419 32.90 24.71 -13.13
CA LEU A 419 31.81 24.45 -14.06
C LEU A 419 31.75 25.48 -15.20
N GLN A 420 31.92 26.77 -14.88
CA GLN A 420 32.00 27.85 -15.88
C GLN A 420 33.18 27.64 -16.83
N GLY A 421 34.34 27.23 -16.31
CA GLY A 421 35.52 26.90 -17.12
C GLY A 421 35.33 25.68 -18.04
N ARG A 422 34.38 24.79 -17.74
CA ARG A 422 33.99 23.65 -18.59
C ARG A 422 32.92 23.97 -19.62
N GLY A 423 32.01 24.90 -19.33
CA GLY A 423 30.97 25.34 -20.28
C GLY A 423 31.49 26.23 -21.42
N ALA A 424 32.74 26.68 -21.33
CA ALA A 424 33.40 27.51 -22.35
C ALA A 424 34.22 26.71 -23.39
N ARG A 425 34.02 25.39 -23.52
CA ARG A 425 34.63 24.54 -24.56
C ARG A 425 33.61 23.87 -25.45
#